data_AF-X1TKI1-F1
#
_entry.id   AF-X1TKI1-F1
#
_cell.length_a   1.000
_cell.length_b   1.000
_cell.length_c   1.000
_cell.angle_alpha   90.00
_cell.angle_beta   90.00
_cell.angle_gamma   90.00
#
_symmetry.space_group_name_H-M   'P 1'
#
loop_
_entity.id
_entity.type
_entity.pdbx_description
1 polymer ?
#
loop_
_entity_poly.entity_id
_entity_poly.type
_entity_poly.pdbx_seq_one_letter_code
_entity_poly.pdbx_strand_id
1 'polypeptide(L)'
;GMFSVNPSPPWITGLITSIPVAVILAYLGLAFDEWPDAEANLKKGVKSLAYKVWQYGISLEWYIMSWFLFVFVYQVFLIAVGILPPMTALTFLTFPGLIACLVMLKANFRKVGGYLVIVAALYPILLLVGLIVG
;
A
#
# COMPACT_ATOMS: atom_id res chain seq x y z
N GLY A 1 3.75 30.38 16.26
CA GLY A 1 5.17 30.27 15.88
C GLY A 1 5.24 29.47 14.60
N MET A 2 5.71 30.09 13.52
CA MET A 2 5.89 29.44 12.22
C MET A 2 6.95 28.34 12.33
N PHE A 3 6.60 27.16 11.83
CA PHE A 3 7.43 25.99 11.52
C PHE A 3 8.78 25.91 12.25
N SER A 4 8.85 25.00 13.22
CA SER A 4 10.09 24.38 13.67
C SER A 4 10.81 23.76 12.48
N VAL A 5 11.64 24.55 11.78
CA VAL A 5 12.67 24.04 10.88
C VAL A 5 13.76 23.46 11.77
N ASN A 6 13.63 22.17 12.08
CA ASN A 6 14.71 21.42 12.72
C ASN A 6 15.96 21.58 11.80
N PRO A 7 17.08 22.14 12.30
CA PRO A 7 18.27 22.37 11.47
C PRO A 7 18.96 21.06 11.03
N SER A 8 18.61 19.93 11.65
CA SER A 8 19.07 18.60 11.26
C SER A 8 17.91 17.60 11.32
N PRO A 9 16.95 17.69 10.39
CA PRO A 9 15.81 16.79 10.38
C PRO A 9 16.29 15.39 9.92
N PRO A 10 15.77 14.31 10.50
CA PRO A 10 16.20 12.95 10.18
C PRO A 10 15.58 12.48 8.84
N TRP A 11 15.99 13.12 7.74
CA TRP A 11 15.44 12.89 6.40
C TRP A 11 15.48 11.42 5.97
N ILE A 12 16.58 10.72 6.28
CA ILE A 12 16.74 9.30 5.93
C ILE A 12 15.68 8.46 6.64
N THR A 13 15.50 8.68 7.95
CA THR A 13 14.47 8.00 8.73
C THR A 13 13.09 8.30 8.16
N GLY A 14 12.78 9.57 7.91
CA GLY A 14 11.49 9.98 7.33
C GLY A 14 11.22 9.30 5.98
N LEU A 15 12.22 9.26 5.10
CA LEU A 15 12.12 8.62 3.79
C LEU A 15 11.85 7.11 3.93
N ILE A 16 12.63 6.42 4.74
CA ILE A 16 12.51 4.97 4.99
C ILE A 16 11.14 4.64 5.61
N THR A 17 10.69 5.42 6.60
CA THR A 17 9.38 5.21 7.25
C THR A 17 8.19 5.53 6.36
N SER A 18 8.38 6.30 5.28
CA SER A 18 7.31 6.68 4.34
C SER A 18 7.05 5.62 3.26
N ILE A 19 8.00 4.71 3.03
CA ILE A 19 7.94 3.67 1.98
C ILE A 19 6.64 2.84 2.07
N PRO A 20 6.19 2.35 3.24
CA PRO A 20 4.94 1.60 3.33
C PRO A 20 3.73 2.34 2.76
N VAL A 21 3.59 3.62 3.11
CA VAL A 21 2.47 4.46 2.66
C VAL A 21 2.59 4.74 1.16
N ALA A 22 3.80 5.06 0.68
CA ALA A 22 4.06 5.29 -0.73
C ALA A 22 3.76 4.05 -1.58
N VAL A 23 4.15 2.85 -1.12
CA VAL A 23 3.88 1.58 -1.82
C VAL A 23 2.39 1.29 -1.85
N ILE A 24 1.67 1.50 -0.75
CA ILE A 24 0.20 1.34 -0.73
C ILE A 24 -0.46 2.30 -1.73
N LEU A 25 -0.10 3.58 -1.74
CA LEU A 25 -0.69 4.55 -2.66
C LEU A 25 -0.34 4.24 -4.13
N ALA A 26 0.92 3.88 -4.41
CA ALA A 26 1.38 3.60 -5.76
C ALA A 26 0.79 2.29 -6.30
N TYR A 27 0.90 1.19 -5.57
CA TYR A 27 0.56 -0.12 -6.11
C TYR A 27 -0.87 -0.55 -5.86
N LEU A 28 -1.56 0.03 -4.88
CA LEU A 28 -3.00 -0.12 -4.78
C LEU A 28 -3.70 0.87 -5.70
N GLY A 29 -3.46 2.17 -5.52
CA GLY A 29 -4.17 3.21 -6.27
C GLY A 29 -3.96 3.11 -7.78
N LEU A 30 -2.71 3.12 -8.24
CA LEU A 30 -2.42 3.13 -9.68
C LEU A 30 -2.80 1.80 -10.33
N ALA A 31 -2.50 0.65 -9.70
CA ALA A 31 -2.84 -0.62 -10.30
C ALA A 31 -4.36 -0.81 -10.44
N PHE A 32 -5.15 -0.32 -9.49
CA PHE A 32 -6.61 -0.35 -9.59
C PHE A 32 -7.16 0.56 -10.68
N ASP A 33 -6.60 1.75 -10.82
CA ASP A 33 -6.99 2.71 -11.84
C ASP A 33 -6.63 2.20 -13.25
N GLU A 34 -5.45 1.60 -13.38
CA GLU A 34 -4.93 1.09 -14.65
C GLU A 34 -5.60 -0.23 -15.09
N TRP A 35 -6.04 -1.08 -14.16
CA TRP A 35 -6.50 -2.44 -14.50
C TRP A 35 -7.66 -2.50 -15.51
N PRO A 36 -8.73 -1.68 -15.40
CA PRO A 36 -9.83 -1.69 -16.36
C PRO A 36 -9.42 -1.25 -17.77
N ASP A 37 -8.41 -0.38 -17.87
CA ASP A 37 -7.95 0.21 -19.13
C ASP A 37 -6.77 -0.54 -19.75
N ALA A 38 -6.33 -1.64 -19.13
CA ALA A 38 -5.12 -2.36 -19.50
C ALA A 38 -5.10 -2.79 -20.98
N GLU A 39 -6.19 -3.35 -21.49
CA GLU A 39 -6.27 -3.80 -22.89
C GLU A 39 -6.11 -2.63 -23.88
N ALA A 40 -6.82 -1.52 -23.63
CA ALA A 40 -6.79 -0.35 -24.50
C ALA A 40 -5.41 0.33 -24.47
N ASN A 41 -4.80 0.43 -23.29
CA ASN A 41 -3.51 1.09 -23.11
C ASN A 41 -2.33 0.25 -23.64
N LEU A 42 -2.40 -1.08 -23.53
CA LEU A 42 -1.43 -1.98 -24.17
C LEU A 42 -1.46 -1.85 -25.70
N LYS A 43 -2.65 -1.75 -26.32
CA LYS A 43 -2.79 -1.53 -27.77
C LYS A 43 -2.18 -0.22 -28.24
N LYS A 44 -2.20 0.82 -27.39
CA LYS A 44 -1.56 2.12 -27.62
C LYS A 44 -0.05 2.11 -27.37
N GLY A 45 0.52 0.99 -26.92
CA GLY A 45 1.95 0.87 -26.61
C GLY A 45 2.37 1.44 -25.25
N VAL A 46 1.41 1.76 -24.37
CA VAL A 46 1.69 2.27 -23.02
C VAL A 46 2.31 1.17 -22.17
N LYS A 47 3.30 1.53 -21.35
CA LYS A 47 4.03 0.60 -20.49
C LYS A 47 3.81 0.95 -19.03
N SER A 48 3.18 0.04 -18.29
CA SER A 48 3.11 0.02 -16.83
C SER A 48 3.36 -1.41 -16.37
N LEU A 49 3.84 -1.57 -15.14
CA LEU A 49 3.97 -2.88 -14.52
C LEU A 49 2.60 -3.56 -14.40
N ALA A 50 1.54 -2.83 -14.03
CA ALA A 50 0.19 -3.39 -13.91
C ALA A 50 -0.32 -3.92 -15.26
N TYR A 51 -0.06 -3.20 -16.36
CA TYR A 51 -0.38 -3.68 -17.71
C TYR A 51 0.37 -4.94 -18.09
N LYS A 52 1.65 -5.06 -17.69
CA LYS A 52 2.43 -6.28 -17.95
C LYS A 52 1.93 -7.47 -17.15
N VAL A 53 1.57 -7.25 -15.89
CA VAL A 53 0.94 -8.26 -15.03
C VAL A 53 -0.37 -8.74 -15.67
N TRP A 54 -1.22 -7.82 -16.12
CA TRP A 54 -2.44 -8.13 -16.86
C TRP A 54 -2.17 -8.91 -18.16
N GLN A 55 -1.20 -8.44 -18.96
CA GLN A 55 -0.81 -9.08 -20.22
C GLN A 55 -0.35 -10.53 -20.04
N TYR A 56 0.33 -10.83 -18.93
CA TYR A 56 0.77 -12.19 -18.61
C TYR A 56 -0.30 -13.05 -17.92
N GLY A 57 -1.53 -12.56 -17.77
CA GLY A 57 -2.63 -13.31 -17.16
C GLY A 57 -2.46 -13.52 -15.65
N ILE A 58 -1.59 -12.75 -15.00
CA ILE A 58 -1.44 -12.78 -13.54
C ILE A 58 -2.65 -12.07 -12.93
N SER A 59 -3.25 -12.65 -11.91
CA SER A 59 -4.42 -12.07 -11.25
C SER A 59 -4.06 -10.79 -10.48
N LEU A 60 -4.90 -9.77 -10.57
CA LEU A 60 -4.74 -8.50 -9.83
C LEU A 60 -4.63 -8.74 -8.32
N GLU A 61 -5.43 -9.67 -7.80
CA GLU A 61 -5.47 -9.98 -6.37
C GLU A 61 -4.10 -10.45 -5.87
N TRP A 62 -3.45 -11.33 -6.64
CA TRP A 62 -2.12 -11.82 -6.34
C TRP A 62 -1.07 -10.72 -6.41
N TYR A 63 -1.16 -9.86 -7.42
CA TYR A 63 -0.26 -8.72 -7.59
C TYR A 63 -0.35 -7.77 -6.39
N ILE A 64 -1.56 -7.37 -6.00
CA ILE A 64 -1.79 -6.50 -4.83
C ILE A 64 -1.35 -7.18 -3.53
N MET A 65 -1.70 -8.45 -3.34
CA MET A 65 -1.31 -9.20 -2.14
C MET A 65 0.21 -9.25 -1.95
N SER A 66 0.96 -9.41 -3.04
CA SER A 66 2.43 -9.42 -3.02
C SER A 66 2.99 -8.10 -2.50
N TRP A 67 2.42 -6.96 -2.92
CA TRP A 67 2.81 -5.65 -2.43
C TRP A 67 2.46 -5.43 -0.96
N PHE A 68 1.29 -5.86 -0.51
CA PHE A 68 0.93 -5.78 0.92
C PHE A 68 1.83 -6.65 1.80
N LEU A 69 2.15 -7.87 1.36
CA LEU A 69 3.09 -8.72 2.08
C LEU A 69 4.48 -8.09 2.16
N PHE A 70 4.96 -7.50 1.06
CA PHE A 70 6.20 -6.73 1.07
C PHE A 70 6.16 -5.58 2.09
N VAL A 71 5.07 -4.80 2.11
CA VAL A 71 4.88 -3.70 3.06
C VAL A 71 4.92 -4.19 4.51
N PHE A 72 4.22 -5.28 4.84
CA PHE A 72 4.24 -5.80 6.20
C PHE A 72 5.61 -6.36 6.60
N VAL A 73 6.28 -7.13 5.73
CA VAL A 73 7.62 -7.64 5.99
C VAL A 73 8.61 -6.49 6.19
N TYR A 74 8.53 -5.47 5.34
CA TYR A 74 9.34 -4.27 5.46
C TYR A 74 9.08 -3.54 6.77
N GLN A 75 7.82 -3.41 7.17
CA GLN A 75 7.45 -2.80 8.45
C GLN A 75 7.99 -3.60 9.64
N VAL A 76 7.89 -4.95 9.64
CA VAL A 76 8.50 -5.79 10.68
C VAL A 76 10.00 -5.56 10.74
N PHE A 77 10.67 -5.48 9.60
CA PHE A 77 12.10 -5.17 9.54
C PHE A 77 12.40 -3.82 10.20
N LEU A 78 11.64 -2.76 9.90
CA LEU A 78 11.82 -1.44 10.53
C LEU A 78 11.59 -1.46 12.04
N ILE A 79 10.63 -2.26 12.53
CA ILE A 79 10.43 -2.48 13.97
C ILE A 79 11.64 -3.20 14.57
N ALA A 80 12.12 -4.26 13.92
CA ALA A 80 13.21 -5.09 14.41
C ALA A 80 14.55 -4.32 14.51
N VAL A 81 14.82 -3.38 13.61
CA VAL A 81 16.01 -2.52 13.65
C VAL A 81 15.82 -1.26 14.50
N GLY A 82 14.67 -1.10 15.18
CA GLY A 82 14.41 0.01 16.08
C GLY A 82 14.09 1.35 15.41
N ILE A 83 13.74 1.34 14.12
CA ILE A 83 13.33 2.56 13.40
C ILE A 83 11.85 2.89 13.68
N LEU A 84 10.99 1.87 13.74
CA LEU A 84 9.57 2.03 14.10
C LEU A 84 9.30 1.45 15.49
N PRO A 85 8.46 2.11 16.31
CA PRO A 85 7.97 1.53 17.57
C PRO A 85 7.21 0.23 17.32
N PRO A 86 7.28 -0.77 18.23
CA PRO A 86 6.51 -2.01 18.12
C PRO A 86 5.01 -1.81 17.97
N MET A 87 4.47 -0.74 18.56
CA MET A 87 3.04 -0.38 18.46
C MET A 87 2.58 -0.06 17.04
N THR A 88 3.50 0.23 16.11
CA THR A 88 3.13 0.35 14.69
C THR A 88 2.56 -0.94 14.12
N ALA A 89 2.78 -2.10 14.76
CA ALA A 89 2.14 -3.38 14.40
C ALA A 89 0.59 -3.36 14.46
N LEU A 90 -0.04 -2.29 14.94
CA LEU A 90 -1.48 -2.08 14.79
C LEU A 90 -1.94 -2.07 13.32
N THR A 91 -1.06 -1.71 12.38
CA THR A 91 -1.38 -1.72 10.93
C THR A 91 -1.77 -3.11 10.40
N PHE A 92 -1.35 -4.19 11.07
CA PHE A 92 -1.71 -5.56 10.69
C PHE A 92 -3.23 -5.83 10.81
N LEU A 93 -3.96 -5.01 11.57
CA LEU A 93 -5.43 -5.07 11.64
C LEU A 93 -6.11 -4.77 10.30
N THR A 94 -5.40 -4.15 9.35
CA THR A 94 -5.91 -3.97 7.97
C THR A 94 -5.96 -5.29 7.19
N PHE A 95 -5.12 -6.28 7.55
CA PHE A 95 -4.91 -7.48 6.75
C PHE A 95 -6.17 -8.33 6.52
N PRO A 96 -7.01 -8.63 7.53
CA PRO A 96 -8.25 -9.39 7.30
C PRO A 96 -9.21 -8.69 6.34
N GLY A 97 -9.33 -7.36 6.46
CA GLY A 97 -10.16 -6.55 5.57
C GLY A 97 -9.62 -6.54 4.13
N LEU A 98 -8.31 -6.49 3.97
CA LEU A 98 -7.65 -6.59 2.66
C LEU A 98 -7.93 -7.93 2.00
N ILE A 99 -7.72 -9.05 2.72
CA ILE A 99 -8.03 -10.39 2.20
C ILE A 99 -9.49 -10.50 1.76
N ALA A 100 -10.42 -10.07 2.62
CA ALA A 100 -11.85 -10.13 2.31
C ALA A 100 -12.18 -9.34 1.03
N CYS A 101 -11.61 -8.16 0.86
CA CYS A 101 -11.78 -7.36 -0.35
C CYS A 101 -11.16 -8.03 -1.57
N LEU A 102 -9.96 -8.60 -1.47
CA LEU A 102 -9.30 -9.26 -2.60
C LEU A 102 -10.08 -10.50 -3.06
N VAL A 103 -10.60 -11.32 -2.14
CA VAL A 103 -11.44 -12.48 -2.47
C VAL A 103 -12.70 -12.06 -3.23
N MET A 104 -13.34 -10.96 -2.80
CA MET A 104 -14.59 -10.48 -3.39
C MET A 104 -14.40 -9.62 -4.65
N LEU A 105 -13.15 -9.33 -5.02
CA LEU A 105 -12.84 -8.35 -6.06
C LEU A 105 -13.40 -8.74 -7.43
N LYS A 106 -13.30 -10.03 -7.80
CA LYS A 106 -13.86 -10.54 -9.06
C LYS A 106 -15.38 -10.51 -9.10
N ALA A 107 -16.04 -10.62 -7.94
CA ALA A 107 -17.50 -10.64 -7.86
C ALA A 107 -18.10 -9.25 -8.11
N ASN A 108 -17.45 -8.19 -7.62
CA ASN A 108 -17.90 -6.82 -7.85
C ASN A 108 -16.75 -5.82 -7.79
N PHE A 109 -16.02 -5.70 -8.90
CA PHE A 109 -14.79 -4.90 -8.98
C PHE A 109 -14.97 -3.47 -8.49
N ARG A 110 -16.01 -2.77 -8.95
CA ARG A 110 -16.19 -1.34 -8.65
C ARG A 110 -16.56 -1.10 -7.19
N LYS A 111 -17.47 -1.90 -6.64
CA LYS A 111 -17.90 -1.76 -5.23
C LYS A 111 -16.78 -2.18 -4.28
N VAL A 112 -16.16 -3.33 -4.55
CA VAL A 112 -15.16 -3.92 -3.67
C VAL A 112 -13.82 -3.19 -3.79
N GLY A 113 -13.46 -2.69 -4.96
CA GLY A 113 -12.30 -1.81 -5.14
C GLY A 113 -12.41 -0.54 -4.28
N GLY A 114 -13.61 0.06 -4.19
CA GLY A 114 -13.86 1.18 -3.28
C GLY A 114 -13.63 0.83 -1.81
N TYR A 115 -14.14 -0.33 -1.35
CA TYR A 115 -13.88 -0.79 0.02
C TYR A 115 -12.42 -1.11 0.28
N LEU A 116 -11.72 -1.69 -0.69
CA LEU A 116 -10.31 -2.02 -0.58
C LEU A 116 -9.45 -0.76 -0.39
N VAL A 117 -9.75 0.32 -1.12
CA VAL A 117 -9.09 1.63 -0.92
C VAL A 117 -9.36 2.17 0.48
N ILE A 118 -10.59 2.07 0.99
CA ILE A 118 -10.92 2.49 2.36
C ILE A 118 -10.14 1.68 3.39
N VAL A 119 -10.10 0.36 3.27
CA VAL A 119 -9.35 -0.52 4.17
C VAL A 119 -7.85 -0.19 4.13
N ALA A 120 -7.30 0.06 2.94
CA ALA A 120 -5.91 0.46 2.81
C ALA A 120 -5.61 1.85 3.38
N ALA A 121 -6.57 2.79 3.31
CA ALA A 121 -6.45 4.10 3.93
C ALA A 121 -6.45 4.04 5.47
N LEU A 122 -6.93 2.94 6.08
CA LEU A 122 -6.75 2.70 7.52
C LEU A 122 -5.30 2.42 7.89
N TYR A 123 -4.47 1.94 6.96
CA TYR A 123 -3.06 1.65 7.22
C TYR A 123 -2.30 2.89 7.75
N PRO A 124 -2.25 4.04 7.06
CA PRO A 124 -1.54 5.21 7.57
C PRO A 124 -2.14 5.75 8.88
N ILE A 125 -3.45 5.59 9.10
CA ILE A 125 -4.10 5.98 10.36
C ILE A 125 -3.58 5.12 11.51
N LEU A 126 -3.58 3.80 11.35
CA LEU A 126 -3.09 2.86 12.36
C LEU A 126 -1.58 3.00 12.58
N LEU A 127 -0.83 3.30 11.51
CA LEU A 127 0.60 3.61 11.61
C LEU A 127 0.83 4.84 12.49
N LEU A 128 0.07 5.93 12.28
CA LEU A 128 0.14 7.14 13.08
C LEU A 128 -0.25 6.89 14.54
N VAL A 129 -1.33 6.13 14.79
CA VAL A 129 -1.73 5.73 16.14
C VAL A 129 -0.60 4.94 16.82
N GLY A 130 0.01 4.00 16.13
CA GLY A 130 1.15 3.23 16.64
C GLY A 130 2.37 4.08 16.95
N LEU A 131 2.63 5.14 16.17
CA LEU A 131 3.70 6.11 16.43
C LEU A 131 3.42 7.03 17.63
N ILE A 132 2.16 7.30 17.94
CA ILE A 132 1.78 8.17 19.07
C ILE A 132 1.79 7.40 20.41
N VAL A 133 1.38 6.13 20.38
CA VAL A 133 1.17 5.33 21.60
C VAL A 133 2.40 4.54 22.03
N GLY A 134 3.30 4.20 21.10
CA GLY A 134 4.53 3.44 21.38
C GLY A 134 5.78 4.29 21.34
#